data_AF-A6G9A8-F1
#
_entry.id   AF-A6G9A8-F1
#
_cell.length_a   1.000
_cell.length_b   1.000
_cell.length_c   1.000
_cell.angle_alpha   90.00
_cell.angle_beta   90.00
_cell.angle_gamma   90.00
#
_symmetry.space_group_name_H-M   'P 1'
#
loop_
_entity.id
_entity.type
_entity.pdbx_description
1 polymer ?
#
loop_
_entity_poly.entity_id
_entity_poly.type
_entity_poly.pdbx_seq_one_letter_code
_entity_poly.pdbx_strand_id
1 'polypeptide(L)'
;MGLLRRRLGFGLALAGLALLALGLYFGLELDALARPGGGQSYSGGGGYSGGGGYSGGGGYSGGGGYSSGGGGGSGDASPVLVFLAIIISIPLAIIQHQRENQAQWDSAPPMPPPRYTPPPKRRIDWDVIRRHDPNFSAVVFEDFITNLFVRAQQARCDAQALDALAPYISAPSREALARRAPRGVRLSHVVIGRVQVIGARVAEGRCVVQVLFEANFSDEVGERTWYIRDRWRFERDAAVTSRPPEAVRALSCPNCGAPFQAADENRCQYCGEVVDTGRFDWVVTRVRQRELKQTPPALGGYAPEVGNDRPTLVDPGFKRAIARLYEEDPALNRHTLEARVVYVFDVLNAAWTARDLGPARGVLSEGQYDSLRYWIEAYHRNGLINVLEQPQVESIRLVKLVRDAHFDALTVRVFASSIDYTVRDDPRRTPVGGDRRRPRRYTEYWTLIRGAGVRGPTHIDGGCPNCGSPLVINQAGNCDRCGAHLSRGEFDWVLSKIEQDESYEG
;
A
#
# COMPACT_ATOMS: atom_id res chain seq x y z
N MET A 1 59.11 0.63 -6.30
CA MET A 1 57.85 0.45 -5.53
C MET A 1 56.62 1.20 -6.08
N GLY A 2 56.72 2.04 -7.13
CA GLY A 2 55.56 2.80 -7.66
C GLY A 2 54.63 2.05 -8.64
N LEU A 3 55.14 1.06 -9.35
CA LEU A 3 54.39 0.34 -10.40
C LEU A 3 53.44 -0.73 -9.87
N LEU A 4 53.75 -1.37 -8.73
CA LEU A 4 52.85 -2.34 -8.09
C LEU A 4 51.62 -1.68 -7.44
N ARG A 5 51.77 -0.48 -6.87
CA ARG A 5 50.66 0.28 -6.26
C ARG A 5 49.62 0.76 -7.28
N ARG A 6 50.05 1.07 -8.52
CA ARG A 6 49.12 1.48 -9.60
C ARG A 6 48.31 0.30 -10.18
N ARG A 7 48.86 -0.92 -10.20
CA ARG A 7 48.14 -2.11 -10.70
C ARG A 7 47.09 -2.64 -9.70
N LEU A 8 47.31 -2.51 -8.39
CA LEU A 8 46.29 -2.85 -7.39
C LEU A 8 45.10 -1.86 -7.37
N GLY A 9 45.36 -0.56 -7.58
CA GLY A 9 44.30 0.46 -7.62
C GLY A 9 43.34 0.32 -8.79
N PHE A 10 43.84 -0.12 -9.95
CA PHE A 10 43.01 -0.35 -11.15
C PHE A 10 42.11 -1.59 -11.04
N GLY A 11 42.59 -2.66 -10.39
CA GLY A 11 41.80 -3.88 -10.14
C GLY A 11 40.65 -3.66 -9.16
N LEU A 12 40.86 -2.84 -8.12
CA LEU A 12 39.82 -2.46 -7.15
C LEU A 12 38.77 -1.51 -7.76
N ALA A 13 39.16 -0.63 -8.67
CA ALA A 13 38.24 0.26 -9.38
C ALA A 13 37.34 -0.50 -10.39
N LEU A 14 37.89 -1.50 -11.08
CA LEU A 14 37.12 -2.38 -11.99
C LEU A 14 36.16 -3.32 -11.23
N ALA A 15 36.56 -3.82 -10.05
CA ALA A 15 35.66 -4.56 -9.17
C ALA A 15 34.54 -3.67 -8.60
N GLY A 16 34.83 -2.41 -8.28
CA GLY A 16 33.84 -1.42 -7.84
C GLY A 16 32.83 -1.04 -8.93
N LEU A 17 33.29 -0.87 -10.18
CA LEU A 17 32.43 -0.61 -11.33
C LEU A 17 31.57 -1.81 -11.74
N ALA A 18 32.11 -3.04 -11.60
CA ALA A 18 31.33 -4.25 -11.82
C ALA A 18 30.22 -4.45 -10.77
N LEU A 19 30.47 -4.07 -9.50
CA LEU A 19 29.46 -4.09 -8.44
C LEU A 19 28.40 -2.97 -8.60
N LEU A 20 28.79 -1.81 -9.13
CA LEU A 20 27.87 -0.71 -9.49
C LEU A 20 27.01 -1.05 -10.71
N ALA A 21 27.59 -1.70 -11.72
CA ALA A 21 26.86 -2.19 -12.89
C ALA A 21 25.93 -3.37 -12.56
N LEU A 22 26.31 -4.23 -11.60
CA LEU A 22 25.41 -5.27 -11.06
C LEU A 22 24.26 -4.65 -10.25
N GLY A 23 24.49 -3.52 -9.58
CA GLY A 23 23.46 -2.74 -8.90
C GLY A 23 22.47 -2.01 -9.82
N LEU A 24 22.87 -1.75 -11.08
CA LEU A 24 22.04 -1.11 -12.11
C LEU A 24 21.24 -2.12 -12.97
N TYR A 25 21.59 -3.41 -12.95
CA TYR A 25 20.96 -4.44 -13.80
C TYR A 25 19.71 -5.12 -13.18
N PHE A 26 19.46 -4.93 -11.89
CA PHE A 26 18.24 -5.44 -11.23
C PHE A 26 17.12 -4.40 -11.25
N GLY A 27 16.57 -4.14 -12.45
CA GLY A 27 15.24 -3.56 -12.58
C GLY A 27 14.21 -4.58 -12.15
N LEU A 28 13.61 -4.39 -10.98
CA LEU A 28 12.55 -5.25 -10.45
C LEU A 28 11.27 -4.43 -10.29
N GLU A 29 10.20 -4.98 -10.86
CA GLU A 29 8.84 -4.49 -10.82
C GLU A 29 8.28 -4.54 -9.38
N LEU A 30 7.40 -3.59 -9.08
CA LEU A 30 7.00 -3.21 -7.72
C LEU A 30 5.49 -3.43 -7.53
N ASP A 31 5.15 -3.89 -6.34
CA ASP A 31 3.77 -4.06 -5.87
C ASP A 31 3.44 -2.96 -4.83
N ALA A 32 2.33 -2.23 -4.99
CA ALA A 32 1.99 -0.98 -4.28
C ALA A 32 0.70 -1.02 -3.43
N LEU A 33 0.62 -0.15 -2.42
CA LEU A 33 -0.66 0.33 -1.84
C LEU A 33 -0.74 1.84 -1.89
N ALA A 34 -2.00 2.27 -1.90
CA ALA A 34 -2.44 3.59 -2.27
C ALA A 34 -2.52 4.54 -1.07
N ARG A 35 -1.80 5.64 -1.16
CA ARG A 35 -2.33 6.95 -0.80
C ARG A 35 -3.31 7.41 -1.89
N PRO A 36 -4.24 8.34 -1.63
CA PRO A 36 -4.97 8.98 -2.72
C PRO A 36 -3.97 9.63 -3.70
N GLY A 37 -4.30 9.64 -4.99
CA GLY A 37 -3.49 10.34 -5.99
C GLY A 37 -2.56 9.46 -6.84
N GLY A 38 -2.61 8.13 -6.71
CA GLY A 38 -1.68 7.24 -7.42
C GLY A 38 -0.39 6.95 -6.65
N GLY A 39 0.28 5.85 -7.02
CA GLY A 39 1.33 5.21 -6.21
C GLY A 39 2.74 5.81 -6.34
N GLN A 40 3.51 5.77 -5.24
CA GLN A 40 4.98 5.79 -5.21
C GLN A 40 5.45 4.40 -4.77
N SER A 41 6.51 3.87 -5.39
CA SER A 41 6.97 2.49 -5.15
C SER A 41 7.50 2.26 -3.73
N TYR A 42 6.98 1.22 -3.08
CA TYR A 42 7.03 1.02 -1.63
C TYR A 42 8.22 0.19 -1.11
N SER A 43 8.90 -0.59 -1.96
CA SER A 43 9.95 -1.52 -1.50
C SER A 43 11.28 -1.28 -2.22
N GLY A 44 12.34 -0.88 -1.49
CA GLY A 44 13.72 -0.97 -1.99
C GLY A 44 14.05 -2.43 -2.35
N GLY A 45 14.80 -2.70 -3.42
CA GLY A 45 14.81 -3.97 -4.17
C GLY A 45 15.31 -5.27 -3.48
N GLY A 46 14.97 -6.41 -4.09
CA GLY A 46 15.44 -7.78 -3.73
C GLY A 46 14.94 -8.83 -4.74
N GLY A 47 15.85 -9.66 -5.31
CA GLY A 47 15.62 -10.49 -6.51
C GLY A 47 15.30 -11.97 -6.29
N TYR A 48 14.62 -12.55 -7.28
CA TYR A 48 14.32 -13.99 -7.41
C TYR A 48 15.09 -14.57 -8.61
N SER A 49 15.91 -15.59 -8.39
CA SER A 49 16.63 -16.31 -9.45
C SER A 49 15.74 -17.40 -10.06
N GLY A 50 15.19 -17.11 -11.25
CA GLY A 50 14.58 -18.11 -12.13
C GLY A 50 15.46 -18.30 -13.37
N GLY A 51 16.30 -19.33 -13.36
CA GLY A 51 17.15 -19.68 -14.50
C GLY A 51 16.33 -20.20 -15.67
N GLY A 52 16.61 -19.68 -16.86
CA GLY A 52 16.10 -20.18 -18.13
C GLY A 52 17.08 -19.82 -19.23
N GLY A 53 17.95 -20.77 -19.58
CA GLY A 53 18.89 -20.62 -20.69
C GLY A 53 18.17 -20.74 -22.03
N TYR A 54 18.56 -19.89 -22.97
CA TYR A 54 18.41 -20.15 -24.39
C TYR A 54 19.66 -19.66 -25.11
N SER A 55 20.40 -20.62 -25.63
CA SER A 55 21.43 -20.47 -26.65
C SER A 55 20.78 -20.10 -27.98
N GLY A 56 21.28 -19.07 -28.64
CA GLY A 56 20.89 -18.69 -29.99
C GLY A 56 22.02 -17.90 -30.63
N GLY A 57 22.89 -18.60 -31.35
CA GLY A 57 23.95 -17.99 -32.13
C GLY A 57 23.42 -17.31 -33.40
N GLY A 58 24.20 -16.34 -33.89
CA GLY A 58 23.96 -15.70 -35.18
C GLY A 58 24.94 -14.56 -35.38
N GLY A 59 26.07 -14.86 -36.02
CA GLY A 59 27.01 -13.84 -36.47
C GLY A 59 26.52 -13.15 -37.74
N TYR A 60 26.92 -11.89 -37.90
CA TYR A 60 27.18 -11.29 -39.21
C TYR A 60 28.26 -10.22 -39.07
N SER A 61 29.27 -10.38 -39.90
CA SER A 61 30.32 -9.42 -40.20
C SER A 61 29.78 -8.34 -41.14
N GLY A 62 30.20 -7.09 -40.92
CA GLY A 62 29.92 -5.98 -41.83
C GLY A 62 30.95 -4.89 -41.61
N GLY A 63 31.98 -4.87 -42.45
CA GLY A 63 33.00 -3.83 -42.48
C GLY A 63 32.49 -2.53 -43.09
N GLY A 64 33.13 -1.43 -42.73
CA GLY A 64 32.93 -0.12 -43.33
C GLY A 64 34.04 0.81 -42.88
N GLY A 65 35.09 0.91 -43.69
CA GLY A 65 36.16 1.88 -43.49
C GLY A 65 35.73 3.27 -43.95
N TYR A 66 36.30 4.29 -43.31
CA TYR A 66 36.48 5.60 -43.91
C TYR A 66 37.86 6.13 -43.54
N SER A 67 38.62 6.46 -44.58
CA SER A 67 39.91 7.15 -44.51
C SER A 67 39.69 8.58 -44.98
N SER A 68 40.12 9.54 -44.17
CA SER A 68 40.45 10.92 -44.56
C SER A 68 41.44 11.42 -43.51
N GLY A 69 42.65 11.89 -43.79
CA GLY A 69 43.16 12.51 -45.00
C GLY A 69 43.65 13.92 -44.67
N GLY A 70 44.83 14.01 -44.03
CA GLY A 70 45.81 15.10 -44.13
C GLY A 70 45.48 16.51 -43.62
N GLY A 71 46.38 17.06 -42.79
CA GLY A 71 46.46 18.51 -42.55
C GLY A 71 47.31 18.90 -41.34
N GLY A 72 48.63 18.81 -41.46
CA GLY A 72 49.57 19.30 -40.46
C GLY A 72 49.62 20.84 -40.44
N GLY A 73 49.54 21.41 -39.24
CA GLY A 73 49.77 22.83 -38.96
C GLY A 73 50.26 22.98 -37.53
N SER A 74 51.58 23.09 -37.37
CA SER A 74 52.26 23.40 -36.12
C SER A 74 52.05 24.88 -35.79
N GLY A 75 51.10 25.18 -34.91
CA GLY A 75 50.92 26.51 -34.31
C GLY A 75 50.87 26.37 -32.80
N ASP A 76 51.87 26.91 -32.11
CA ASP A 76 51.89 27.04 -30.65
C ASP A 76 50.67 27.86 -30.21
N ALA A 77 49.64 27.17 -29.72
CA ALA A 77 48.47 27.82 -29.15
C ALA A 77 48.88 28.45 -27.82
N SER A 78 48.80 29.78 -27.73
CA SER A 78 49.02 30.54 -26.50
C SER A 78 48.27 29.89 -25.32
N PRO A 79 48.90 29.72 -24.13
CA PRO A 79 48.26 29.11 -22.96
C PRO A 79 46.92 29.74 -22.59
N VAL A 80 46.75 31.03 -22.90
CA VAL A 80 45.50 31.78 -22.68
C VAL A 80 44.37 31.30 -23.58
N LEU A 81 44.66 30.97 -24.84
CA LEU A 81 43.67 30.45 -25.79
C LEU A 81 43.25 29.01 -25.44
N VAL A 82 44.19 28.19 -24.95
CA VAL A 82 43.89 26.85 -24.43
C VAL A 82 43.01 26.94 -23.18
N PHE A 83 43.29 27.89 -22.28
CA PHE A 83 42.51 28.08 -21.07
C PHE A 83 41.08 28.58 -21.35
N LEU A 84 40.91 29.51 -22.29
CA LEU A 84 39.59 29.98 -22.74
C LEU A 84 38.80 28.89 -23.47
N ALA A 85 39.47 28.08 -24.30
CA ALA A 85 38.84 26.93 -24.94
C ALA A 85 38.35 25.90 -23.93
N ILE A 86 39.09 25.67 -22.83
CA ILE A 86 38.68 24.78 -21.73
C ILE A 86 37.50 25.37 -20.95
N ILE A 87 37.51 26.67 -20.64
CA ILE A 87 36.41 27.35 -19.93
C ILE A 87 35.11 27.37 -20.74
N ILE A 88 35.18 27.36 -22.07
CA ILE A 88 33.99 27.33 -22.94
C ILE A 88 33.56 25.90 -23.26
N SER A 89 34.52 25.00 -23.51
CA SER A 89 34.23 23.60 -23.85
C SER A 89 33.73 22.78 -22.66
N ILE A 90 34.15 23.05 -21.42
CA ILE A 90 33.67 22.30 -20.26
C ILE A 90 32.17 22.57 -19.98
N PRO A 91 31.68 23.82 -19.91
CA PRO A 91 30.24 24.08 -19.77
C PRO A 91 29.43 23.60 -20.97
N LEU A 92 29.94 23.73 -22.19
CA LEU A 92 29.27 23.20 -23.38
C LEU A 92 29.22 21.68 -23.39
N ALA A 93 30.28 20.99 -22.96
CA ALA A 93 30.31 19.55 -22.78
C ALA A 93 29.42 19.11 -21.60
N ILE A 94 29.29 19.90 -20.54
CA ILE A 94 28.33 19.64 -19.45
C ILE A 94 26.89 19.83 -19.95
N ILE A 95 26.61 20.86 -20.75
CA ILE A 95 25.29 21.11 -21.35
C ILE A 95 24.96 20.03 -22.40
N GLN A 96 25.94 19.62 -23.23
CA GLN A 96 25.79 18.51 -24.16
C GLN A 96 25.63 17.18 -23.43
N HIS A 97 26.41 16.92 -22.39
CA HIS A 97 26.27 15.71 -21.58
C HIS A 97 24.96 15.70 -20.78
N GLN A 98 24.45 16.86 -20.35
CA GLN A 98 23.11 16.97 -19.75
C GLN A 98 22.00 16.78 -20.79
N ARG A 99 22.18 17.27 -22.02
CA ARG A 99 21.25 17.05 -23.15
C ARG A 99 21.29 15.62 -23.68
N GLU A 100 22.46 15.00 -23.73
CA GLU A 100 22.67 13.60 -24.07
C GLU A 100 22.16 12.71 -22.95
N ASN A 101 22.36 13.04 -21.67
CA ASN A 101 21.72 12.32 -20.57
C ASN A 101 20.20 12.50 -20.61
N GLN A 102 19.65 13.66 -21.01
CA GLN A 102 18.22 13.84 -21.27
C GLN A 102 17.73 13.04 -22.48
N ALA A 103 18.53 12.95 -23.55
CA ALA A 103 18.23 12.19 -24.76
C ALA A 103 18.49 10.67 -24.61
N GLN A 104 19.31 10.25 -23.63
CA GLN A 104 19.59 8.86 -23.29
C GLN A 104 18.47 8.23 -22.45
N TRP A 105 17.49 9.04 -21.99
CA TRP A 105 16.17 8.56 -21.56
C TRP A 105 15.26 8.19 -22.75
N ASP A 106 15.56 8.60 -23.98
CA ASP A 106 14.71 8.43 -25.16
C ASP A 106 15.24 7.38 -26.17
N SER A 107 16.15 6.48 -25.78
CA SER A 107 16.70 5.49 -26.72
C SER A 107 17.01 4.13 -26.10
N ALA A 108 16.03 3.55 -25.42
CA ALA A 108 15.75 2.13 -25.58
C ALA A 108 14.38 2.05 -26.30
N PRO A 109 14.19 1.19 -27.33
CA PRO A 109 12.82 0.86 -27.72
C PRO A 109 12.12 0.44 -26.43
N PRO A 110 10.92 0.97 -26.11
CA PRO A 110 10.22 0.57 -24.90
C PRO A 110 10.18 -0.94 -24.95
N MET A 111 10.86 -1.61 -24.01
CA MET A 111 10.60 -3.04 -23.82
C MET A 111 9.09 -3.09 -23.65
N PRO A 112 8.36 -3.83 -24.52
CA PRO A 112 6.93 -3.92 -24.36
C PRO A 112 6.72 -4.33 -22.90
N PRO A 113 5.87 -3.59 -22.14
CA PRO A 113 5.63 -3.95 -20.75
C PRO A 113 5.31 -5.44 -20.76
N PRO A 114 5.89 -6.23 -19.83
CA PRO A 114 5.66 -7.66 -19.82
C PRO A 114 4.17 -7.89 -19.94
N ARG A 115 3.78 -8.75 -20.90
CA ARG A 115 2.36 -9.00 -21.17
C ARG A 115 1.70 -9.30 -19.84
N TYR A 116 0.78 -8.43 -19.45
CA TYR A 116 0.02 -8.63 -18.22
C TYR A 116 -0.75 -9.94 -18.36
N THR A 117 -0.24 -10.98 -17.72
CA THR A 117 -1.00 -12.19 -17.45
C THR A 117 -1.85 -11.89 -16.23
N PRO A 118 -3.19 -11.84 -16.37
CA PRO A 118 -4.04 -11.65 -15.21
C PRO A 118 -3.71 -12.72 -14.18
N PRO A 119 -3.55 -12.34 -12.89
CA PRO A 119 -3.27 -13.32 -11.85
C PRO A 119 -4.37 -14.40 -11.89
N PRO A 120 -4.02 -15.67 -11.65
CA PRO A 120 -5.02 -16.72 -11.60
C PRO A 120 -6.07 -16.32 -10.56
N LYS A 121 -7.33 -16.19 -10.99
CA LYS A 121 -8.46 -15.77 -10.14
C LYS A 121 -8.61 -16.72 -8.94
N ARG A 122 -7.93 -16.46 -7.84
CA ARG A 122 -8.18 -17.13 -6.57
C ARG A 122 -9.24 -16.33 -5.82
N ARG A 123 -10.49 -16.45 -6.29
CA ARG A 123 -11.64 -15.92 -5.57
C ARG A 123 -11.69 -16.61 -4.21
N ILE A 124 -11.59 -15.82 -3.14
CA ILE A 124 -11.82 -16.33 -1.80
C ILE A 124 -13.32 -16.50 -1.62
N ASP A 125 -13.75 -17.76 -1.55
CA ASP A 125 -15.13 -18.09 -1.23
C ASP A 125 -15.33 -18.03 0.28
N TRP A 126 -15.82 -16.90 0.77
CA TRP A 126 -16.15 -16.73 2.19
C TRP A 126 -17.37 -17.55 2.63
N ASP A 127 -18.16 -18.07 1.69
CA ASP A 127 -19.36 -18.87 2.03
C ASP A 127 -18.96 -20.23 2.65
N VAL A 128 -17.71 -20.66 2.50
CA VAL A 128 -17.18 -21.82 3.24
C VAL A 128 -17.17 -21.58 4.76
N ILE A 129 -16.97 -20.34 5.21
CA ILE A 129 -17.03 -19.98 6.64
C ILE A 129 -18.47 -19.61 7.00
N ARG A 130 -19.17 -18.82 6.17
CA ARG A 130 -20.52 -18.33 6.49
C ARG A 130 -21.57 -19.43 6.64
N ARG A 131 -21.37 -20.59 6.00
CA ARG A 131 -22.22 -21.76 6.21
C ARG A 131 -22.20 -22.29 7.66
N HIS A 132 -21.12 -22.06 8.38
CA HIS A 132 -20.99 -22.42 9.80
C HIS A 132 -21.23 -21.23 10.73
N ASP A 133 -20.94 -20.02 10.27
CA ASP A 133 -21.11 -18.77 11.02
C ASP A 133 -21.74 -17.68 10.14
N PRO A 134 -23.08 -17.58 10.11
CA PRO A 134 -23.79 -16.57 9.32
C PRO A 134 -23.44 -15.12 9.69
N ASN A 135 -22.91 -14.88 10.90
CA ASN A 135 -22.47 -13.56 11.36
C ASN A 135 -21.05 -13.21 10.88
N PHE A 136 -20.36 -14.11 10.19
CA PHE A 136 -19.01 -13.82 9.69
C PHE A 136 -19.04 -12.71 8.63
N SER A 137 -18.37 -11.60 8.93
CA SER A 137 -18.11 -10.51 7.99
C SER A 137 -16.65 -10.50 7.54
N ALA A 138 -16.44 -10.48 6.23
CA ALA A 138 -15.10 -10.37 5.64
C ALA A 138 -14.48 -8.99 5.90
N VAL A 139 -15.30 -7.93 5.90
CA VAL A 139 -14.87 -6.57 6.22
C VAL A 139 -14.33 -6.49 7.65
N VAL A 140 -15.10 -7.01 8.62
CA VAL A 140 -14.69 -7.02 10.03
C VAL A 140 -13.43 -7.87 10.24
N PHE A 141 -13.34 -9.01 9.55
CA PHE A 141 -12.15 -9.86 9.61
C PHE A 141 -10.91 -9.15 9.03
N GLU A 142 -11.02 -8.48 7.89
CA GLU A 142 -9.92 -7.73 7.27
C GLU A 142 -9.45 -6.55 8.16
N ASP A 143 -10.38 -5.82 8.79
CA ASP A 143 -10.05 -4.78 9.78
C ASP A 143 -9.30 -5.38 10.99
N PHE A 144 -9.80 -6.50 11.51
CA PHE A 144 -9.21 -7.20 12.65
C PHE A 144 -7.77 -7.65 12.38
N ILE A 145 -7.53 -8.35 11.27
CA ILE A 145 -6.19 -8.88 10.96
C ILE A 145 -5.19 -7.76 10.66
N THR A 146 -5.67 -6.63 10.10
CA THR A 146 -4.87 -5.44 9.83
C THR A 146 -4.42 -4.80 11.14
N ASN A 147 -5.35 -4.56 12.07
CA ASN A 147 -5.03 -4.02 13.40
C ASN A 147 -4.10 -4.98 14.17
N LEU A 148 -4.41 -6.28 14.19
CA LEU A 148 -3.58 -7.27 14.88
C LEU A 148 -2.17 -7.31 14.32
N PHE A 149 -2.00 -7.27 12.99
CA PHE A 149 -0.69 -7.25 12.35
C PHE A 149 0.12 -6.03 12.77
N VAL A 150 -0.46 -4.83 12.70
CA VAL A 150 0.19 -3.58 13.11
C VAL A 150 0.64 -3.66 14.57
N ARG A 151 -0.27 -4.05 15.47
CA ARG A 151 0.01 -4.17 16.91
C ARG A 151 1.11 -5.19 17.21
N ALA A 152 1.09 -6.33 16.53
CA ALA A 152 2.09 -7.37 16.70
C ALA A 152 3.49 -6.93 16.23
N GLN A 153 3.60 -6.19 15.13
CA GLN A 153 4.89 -5.66 14.67
C GLN A 153 5.42 -4.59 15.62
N GLN A 154 4.56 -3.72 16.15
CA GLN A 154 4.93 -2.72 17.15
C GLN A 154 5.38 -3.35 18.48
N ALA A 155 4.68 -4.41 18.91
CA ALA A 155 4.98 -5.14 20.14
C ALA A 155 6.18 -6.10 20.01
N ARG A 156 6.73 -6.29 18.82
CA ARG A 156 7.69 -7.37 18.54
C ARG A 156 8.97 -7.34 19.38
N CYS A 157 9.36 -6.16 19.86
CA CYS A 157 10.54 -5.97 20.71
C CYS A 157 10.19 -5.63 22.18
N ASP A 158 8.93 -5.80 22.57
CA ASP A 158 8.42 -5.59 23.92
C ASP A 158 7.65 -6.85 24.34
N ALA A 159 8.25 -7.65 25.23
CA ALA A 159 7.69 -8.93 25.64
C ALA A 159 6.30 -8.76 26.30
N GLN A 160 6.13 -7.75 27.14
CA GLN A 160 4.86 -7.50 27.83
C GLN A 160 3.78 -7.06 26.84
N ALA A 161 4.11 -6.19 25.88
CA ALA A 161 3.17 -5.78 24.85
C ALA A 161 2.78 -6.94 23.92
N LEU A 162 3.72 -7.84 23.61
CA LEU A 162 3.44 -9.01 22.81
C LEU A 162 2.61 -10.04 23.60
N ASP A 163 2.83 -10.13 24.91
CA ASP A 163 2.05 -10.97 25.81
C ASP A 163 0.60 -10.49 25.94
N ALA A 164 0.36 -9.19 25.88
CA ALA A 164 -1.00 -8.63 25.82
C ALA A 164 -1.79 -9.08 24.57
N LEU A 165 -1.12 -9.60 23.53
CA LEU A 165 -1.74 -10.16 22.33
C LEU A 165 -2.00 -11.68 22.41
N ALA A 166 -1.80 -12.31 23.57
CA ALA A 166 -2.08 -13.74 23.79
C ALA A 166 -3.43 -14.23 23.23
N PRO A 167 -4.55 -13.49 23.38
CA PRO A 167 -5.84 -13.99 22.95
C PRO A 167 -5.95 -14.19 21.44
N TYR A 168 -5.03 -13.61 20.66
CA TYR A 168 -5.11 -13.57 19.20
C TYR A 168 -3.82 -14.07 18.53
N ILE A 169 -2.75 -14.33 19.29
CA ILE A 169 -1.49 -14.84 18.77
C ILE A 169 -0.99 -15.93 19.70
N SER A 170 -0.89 -17.17 19.18
CA SER A 170 -0.45 -18.31 19.97
C SER A 170 0.95 -18.10 20.54
N ALA A 171 1.26 -18.73 21.68
CA ALA A 171 2.59 -18.64 22.28
C ALA A 171 3.74 -18.96 21.29
N PRO A 172 3.70 -20.04 20.48
CA PRO A 172 4.73 -20.31 19.48
C PRO A 172 4.87 -19.22 18.41
N SER A 173 3.76 -18.57 18.04
CA SER A 173 3.76 -17.47 17.06
C SER A 173 4.33 -16.17 17.65
N ARG A 174 4.00 -15.85 18.90
CA ARG A 174 4.60 -14.70 19.62
C ARG A 174 6.10 -14.87 19.79
N GLU A 175 6.54 -16.05 20.21
CA GLU A 175 7.97 -16.36 20.26
C GLU A 175 8.65 -16.24 18.88
N ALA A 176 7.99 -16.71 17.83
CA ALA A 176 8.51 -16.60 16.47
C ALA A 176 8.59 -15.14 16.00
N LEU A 177 7.67 -14.27 16.42
CA LEU A 177 7.72 -12.83 16.17
C LEU A 177 8.87 -12.17 16.95
N ALA A 178 8.98 -12.42 18.25
CA ALA A 178 10.00 -11.83 19.13
C ALA A 178 11.44 -12.12 18.67
N ARG A 179 11.66 -13.26 17.99
CA ARG A 179 12.98 -13.64 17.46
C ARG A 179 13.36 -12.94 16.15
N ARG A 180 12.48 -12.17 15.51
CA ARG A 180 12.72 -11.57 14.18
C ARG A 180 13.61 -10.33 14.21
N ALA A 181 14.27 -10.08 13.09
CA ALA A 181 15.00 -8.84 12.84
C ALA A 181 14.06 -7.74 12.28
N PRO A 182 14.37 -6.44 12.50
CA PRO A 182 15.36 -5.93 13.44
C PRO A 182 15.00 -6.27 14.91
N ARG A 183 16.04 -6.61 15.69
CA ARG A 183 15.95 -6.91 17.13
C ARG A 183 16.38 -5.69 17.95
N GLY A 184 15.76 -5.48 19.10
CA GLY A 184 16.12 -4.37 20.01
C GLY A 184 15.82 -2.98 19.45
N VAL A 185 15.04 -2.90 18.37
CA VAL A 185 14.57 -1.66 17.77
C VAL A 185 13.08 -1.59 18.03
N ARG A 186 12.62 -0.53 18.70
CA ARG A 186 11.20 -0.30 18.85
C ARG A 186 10.62 0.07 17.49
N LEU A 187 9.92 -0.90 16.92
CA LEU A 187 9.22 -0.69 15.68
C LEU A 187 8.02 0.17 15.96
N SER A 188 7.92 1.24 15.20
CA SER A 188 6.76 2.08 15.17
C SER A 188 6.24 2.07 13.74
N HIS A 189 5.16 2.80 13.53
CA HIS A 189 4.93 3.30 12.19
C HIS A 189 4.76 2.22 11.10
N VAL A 190 3.94 1.20 11.40
CA VAL A 190 3.67 0.07 10.50
C VAL A 190 2.60 0.46 9.48
N VAL A 191 2.96 0.37 8.21
CA VAL A 191 2.05 0.51 7.07
C VAL A 191 1.86 -0.84 6.44
N ILE A 192 0.63 -1.14 6.07
CA ILE A 192 0.35 -2.32 5.27
C ILE A 192 0.20 -1.88 3.82
N GLY A 193 1.07 -2.43 2.99
CA GLY A 193 1.16 -2.28 1.54
C GLY A 193 0.36 -3.34 0.76
N ARG A 194 -0.06 -4.43 1.39
CA ARG A 194 -1.04 -5.39 0.82
C ARG A 194 -1.59 -6.26 1.94
N VAL A 195 -2.91 -6.45 1.97
CA VAL A 195 -3.56 -7.52 2.73
C VAL A 195 -4.22 -8.45 1.73
N GLN A 196 -3.63 -9.63 1.52
CA GLN A 196 -4.15 -10.60 0.59
C GLN A 196 -4.57 -11.86 1.34
N VAL A 197 -5.87 -12.15 1.35
CA VAL A 197 -6.35 -13.46 1.78
C VAL A 197 -6.05 -14.46 0.67
N ILE A 198 -5.14 -15.40 0.92
CA ILE A 198 -4.65 -16.38 -0.07
C ILE A 198 -5.34 -17.74 0.06
N GLY A 199 -6.21 -17.90 1.06
CA GLY A 199 -7.05 -19.08 1.21
C GLY A 199 -7.92 -19.02 2.47
N ALA A 200 -9.17 -19.48 2.34
CA ALA A 200 -10.10 -19.69 3.43
C ALA A 200 -10.72 -21.09 3.27
N ARG A 201 -10.78 -21.86 4.36
CA ARG A 201 -11.38 -23.20 4.35
C ARG A 201 -11.84 -23.60 5.75
N VAL A 202 -12.71 -24.59 5.82
CA VAL A 202 -13.04 -25.31 7.05
C VAL A 202 -12.50 -26.73 6.91
N ALA A 203 -11.70 -27.19 7.87
CA ALA A 203 -11.24 -28.57 7.93
C ALA A 203 -11.08 -29.01 9.38
N GLU A 204 -11.41 -30.29 9.66
CA GLU A 204 -11.24 -30.88 10.99
C GLU A 204 -11.95 -30.06 12.11
N GLY A 205 -13.15 -29.54 11.81
CA GLY A 205 -13.91 -28.73 12.76
C GLY A 205 -13.34 -27.32 13.00
N ARG A 206 -12.34 -26.87 12.24
CA ARG A 206 -11.72 -25.56 12.38
C ARG A 206 -11.77 -24.73 11.11
N CYS A 207 -12.10 -23.46 11.27
CA CYS A 207 -11.95 -22.44 10.23
C CYS A 207 -10.47 -22.07 10.14
N VAL A 208 -9.91 -22.07 8.93
CA VAL A 208 -8.51 -21.74 8.67
C VAL A 208 -8.45 -20.69 7.56
N VAL A 209 -7.83 -19.55 7.86
CA VAL A 209 -7.58 -18.48 6.91
C VAL A 209 -6.09 -18.21 6.81
N GLN A 210 -5.60 -18.04 5.58
CA GLN A 210 -4.21 -17.71 5.30
C GLN A 210 -4.15 -16.33 4.67
N VAL A 211 -3.30 -15.49 5.22
CA VAL A 211 -3.15 -14.10 4.81
C VAL A 211 -1.69 -13.84 4.48
N LEU A 212 -1.45 -13.17 3.37
CA LEU A 212 -0.17 -12.59 3.02
C LEU A 212 -0.25 -11.08 3.27
N PHE A 213 0.67 -10.59 4.09
CA PHE A 213 0.89 -9.18 4.34
C PHE A 213 2.12 -8.72 3.59
N GLU A 214 2.03 -7.57 2.94
CA GLU A 214 3.18 -6.78 2.50
C GLU A 214 3.11 -5.48 3.26
N ALA A 215 4.20 -5.07 3.91
CA ALA A 215 4.18 -3.97 4.86
C ALA A 215 5.56 -3.31 4.95
N ASN A 216 5.58 -2.09 5.45
CA ASN A 216 6.77 -1.33 5.80
C ASN A 216 6.60 -0.92 7.24
N PHE A 217 7.70 -0.87 7.96
CA PHE A 217 7.74 -0.29 9.30
C PHE A 217 9.04 0.45 9.48
N SER A 218 9.05 1.43 10.37
CA SER A 218 10.25 2.18 10.72
C SER A 218 10.59 2.03 12.19
N ASP A 219 11.80 2.45 12.57
CA ASP A 219 12.10 2.69 13.98
C ASP A 219 11.39 3.97 14.46
N GLU A 220 11.33 4.20 15.77
CA GLU A 220 10.71 5.41 16.36
C GLU A 220 11.28 6.72 15.82
N VAL A 221 12.55 6.73 15.42
CA VAL A 221 13.22 7.90 14.85
C VAL A 221 12.90 8.06 13.36
N GLY A 222 12.50 6.98 12.68
CA GLY A 222 12.14 6.98 11.26
C GLY A 222 13.34 6.95 10.30
N GLU A 223 14.56 6.76 10.81
CA GLU A 223 15.78 6.74 10.00
C GLU A 223 15.93 5.45 9.19
N ARG A 224 15.43 4.35 9.74
CA ARG A 224 15.49 3.04 9.11
C ARG A 224 14.09 2.56 8.82
N THR A 225 13.84 2.24 7.55
CA THR A 225 12.60 1.61 7.09
C THR A 225 12.91 0.19 6.65
N TRP A 226 11.98 -0.73 6.90
CA TRP A 226 12.06 -2.10 6.44
C TRP A 226 10.78 -2.49 5.75
N TYR A 227 10.91 -3.13 4.59
CA TYR A 227 9.85 -3.85 3.92
C TYR A 227 9.80 -5.30 4.41
N ILE A 228 8.60 -5.79 4.66
CA ILE A 228 8.32 -7.17 5.03
C ILE A 228 7.24 -7.76 4.13
N ARG A 229 7.45 -9.01 3.72
CA ARG A 229 6.41 -9.88 3.18
C ARG A 229 6.23 -11.06 4.11
N ASP A 230 5.03 -11.22 4.66
CA ASP A 230 4.79 -12.14 5.78
C ASP A 230 3.51 -12.94 5.56
N ARG A 231 3.57 -14.26 5.82
CA ARG A 231 2.41 -15.15 5.67
C ARG A 231 1.93 -15.62 7.03
N TRP A 232 0.70 -15.29 7.35
CA TRP A 232 0.05 -15.63 8.61
C TRP A 232 -1.04 -16.68 8.40
N ARG A 233 -1.21 -17.56 9.39
CA ARG A 233 -2.30 -18.55 9.45
C ARG A 233 -3.14 -18.24 10.67
N PHE A 234 -4.41 -17.96 10.44
CA PHE A 234 -5.44 -17.73 11.44
C PHE A 234 -6.31 -18.97 11.55
N GLU A 235 -6.63 -19.37 12.77
CA GLU A 235 -7.53 -20.49 13.05
C GLU A 235 -8.51 -20.13 14.15
N ARG A 236 -9.72 -20.66 14.04
CA ARG A 236 -10.71 -20.72 15.13
C ARG A 236 -11.56 -21.96 14.99
N ASP A 237 -12.25 -22.34 16.05
CA ASP A 237 -13.24 -23.42 15.99
C ASP A 237 -14.38 -23.03 15.04
N ALA A 238 -14.82 -23.98 14.20
CA ALA A 238 -15.83 -23.70 13.18
C ALA A 238 -17.22 -23.45 13.76
N ALA A 239 -17.46 -23.88 15.01
CA ALA A 239 -18.71 -23.65 15.72
C ALA A 239 -18.79 -22.25 16.37
N VAL A 240 -17.69 -21.47 16.37
CA VAL A 240 -17.66 -20.13 16.96
C VAL A 240 -18.43 -19.17 16.08
N THR A 241 -19.37 -18.45 16.69
CA THR A 241 -20.09 -17.35 16.05
C THR A 241 -19.26 -16.08 16.13
N SER A 242 -19.10 -15.37 15.01
CA SER A 242 -18.41 -14.08 14.97
C SER A 242 -19.09 -13.06 15.88
N ARG A 243 -18.26 -12.30 16.60
CA ARG A 243 -18.66 -11.16 17.41
C ARG A 243 -19.06 -9.98 16.52
N PRO A 244 -19.93 -9.07 16.98
CA PRO A 244 -20.33 -7.92 16.20
C PRO A 244 -19.15 -6.94 15.98
N PRO A 245 -19.19 -6.11 14.92
CA PRO A 245 -18.07 -5.26 14.49
C PRO A 245 -17.41 -4.43 15.62
N GLU A 246 -18.21 -3.85 16.51
CA GLU A 246 -17.76 -3.02 17.62
C GLU A 246 -16.93 -3.78 18.66
N ALA A 247 -17.20 -5.07 18.86
CA ALA A 247 -16.50 -5.89 19.84
C ALA A 247 -15.14 -6.42 19.34
N VAL A 248 -14.97 -6.51 18.01
CA VAL A 248 -13.76 -7.07 17.39
C VAL A 248 -12.60 -6.07 17.38
N ARG A 249 -12.89 -4.76 17.28
CA ARG A 249 -11.87 -3.72 17.08
C ARG A 249 -10.93 -3.49 18.27
N ALA A 250 -11.39 -3.76 19.49
CA ALA A 250 -10.67 -3.41 20.72
C ALA A 250 -9.55 -4.40 21.13
N LEU A 251 -9.33 -5.50 20.39
CA LEU A 251 -8.41 -6.59 20.75
C LEU A 251 -8.47 -6.99 22.24
N SER A 252 -9.68 -6.96 22.82
CA SER A 252 -9.94 -7.32 24.22
C SER A 252 -10.06 -8.84 24.38
N CYS A 253 -10.30 -9.36 25.59
CA CYS A 253 -10.54 -10.79 25.77
C CYS A 253 -11.72 -11.26 24.90
N PRO A 254 -11.56 -12.26 24.02
CA PRO A 254 -12.62 -12.70 23.12
C PRO A 254 -13.77 -13.42 23.85
N ASN A 255 -13.55 -13.91 25.07
CA ASN A 255 -14.58 -14.54 25.89
C ASN A 255 -15.41 -13.53 26.69
N CYS A 256 -14.77 -12.66 27.48
CA CYS A 256 -15.48 -11.76 28.42
C CYS A 256 -15.50 -10.28 28.02
N GLY A 257 -14.76 -9.88 26.99
CA GLY A 257 -14.70 -8.49 26.53
C GLY A 257 -13.83 -7.54 27.36
N ALA A 258 -13.31 -7.95 28.52
CA ALA A 258 -12.41 -7.13 29.33
C ALA A 258 -11.06 -6.89 28.64
N PRO A 259 -10.38 -5.75 28.88
CA PRO A 259 -8.99 -5.55 28.44
C PRO A 259 -8.13 -6.73 28.87
N PHE A 260 -7.40 -7.36 27.95
CA PHE A 260 -6.69 -8.58 28.30
C PHE A 260 -5.46 -8.28 29.16
N GLN A 261 -5.34 -9.04 30.26
CA GLN A 261 -4.14 -9.16 31.08
C GLN A 261 -4.02 -10.63 31.45
N ALA A 262 -2.80 -11.17 31.33
CA ALA A 262 -2.53 -12.57 31.61
C ALA A 262 -2.39 -12.80 33.12
N ALA A 263 -3.02 -13.85 33.64
CA ALA A 263 -2.74 -14.35 34.98
C ALA A 263 -1.55 -15.33 34.95
N ASP A 264 -1.73 -16.47 34.28
CA ASP A 264 -0.76 -17.54 34.05
C ASP A 264 -1.19 -18.35 32.81
N GLU A 265 -0.24 -18.99 32.10
CA GLU A 265 -0.54 -19.90 30.97
C GLU A 265 -1.54 -19.36 29.90
N ASN A 266 -1.45 -18.06 29.56
CA ASN A 266 -2.38 -17.38 28.64
C ASN A 266 -3.86 -17.36 29.11
N ARG A 267 -4.09 -17.46 30.42
CA ARG A 267 -5.40 -17.26 31.03
C ARG A 267 -5.71 -15.79 31.18
N CYS A 268 -6.94 -15.41 30.87
CA CYS A 268 -7.43 -14.07 31.15
C CYS A 268 -7.64 -13.90 32.66
N GLN A 269 -7.05 -12.88 33.27
CA GLN A 269 -7.22 -12.63 34.71
C GLN A 269 -8.67 -12.34 35.13
N TYR A 270 -9.54 -11.93 34.21
CA TYR A 270 -10.91 -11.53 34.52
C TYR A 270 -11.89 -12.71 34.45
N CYS A 271 -11.72 -13.63 33.49
CA CYS A 271 -12.64 -14.78 33.33
C CYS A 271 -11.99 -16.15 33.56
N GLY A 272 -10.66 -16.21 33.79
CA GLY A 272 -9.91 -17.43 34.08
C GLY A 272 -9.68 -18.36 32.88
N GLU A 273 -10.26 -18.05 31.72
CA GLU A 273 -10.20 -18.90 30.55
C GLU A 273 -8.87 -18.78 29.79
N VAL A 274 -8.41 -19.92 29.24
CA VAL A 274 -7.29 -19.98 28.28
C VAL A 274 -7.77 -19.49 26.91
N VAL A 275 -7.25 -18.36 26.46
CA VAL A 275 -7.81 -17.61 25.32
C VAL A 275 -7.08 -17.78 23.98
N ASP A 276 -5.90 -18.41 23.95
CA ASP A 276 -5.06 -18.55 22.76
C ASP A 276 -5.33 -19.83 21.94
N THR A 277 -6.46 -20.51 22.19
CA THR A 277 -6.80 -21.82 21.61
C THR A 277 -7.59 -21.75 20.31
N GLY A 278 -8.18 -20.60 20.00
CA GLY A 278 -9.11 -20.44 18.86
C GLY A 278 -10.56 -20.80 19.19
N ARG A 279 -10.87 -21.15 20.45
CA ARG A 279 -12.24 -21.51 20.86
C ARG A 279 -13.20 -20.33 20.98
N PHE A 280 -12.68 -19.10 21.09
CA PHE A 280 -13.49 -17.89 21.30
C PHE A 280 -13.43 -16.94 20.10
N ASP A 281 -12.31 -16.88 19.39
CA ASP A 281 -12.14 -16.09 18.18
C ASP A 281 -10.89 -16.54 17.39
N TRP A 282 -10.58 -15.85 16.31
CA TRP A 282 -9.40 -16.05 15.48
C TRP A 282 -8.09 -15.93 16.25
N VAL A 283 -7.27 -16.98 16.20
CA VAL A 283 -5.90 -16.98 16.71
C VAL A 283 -4.91 -17.19 15.59
N VAL A 284 -3.84 -16.41 15.58
CA VAL A 284 -2.67 -16.64 14.72
C VAL A 284 -1.90 -17.85 15.24
N THR A 285 -2.02 -18.97 14.53
CA THR A 285 -1.33 -20.21 14.90
C THR A 285 0.00 -20.39 14.19
N ARG A 286 0.25 -19.59 13.14
CA ARG A 286 1.55 -19.59 12.45
C ARG A 286 1.87 -18.26 11.80
N VAL A 287 3.11 -17.82 11.95
CA VAL A 287 3.70 -16.70 11.21
C VAL A 287 4.92 -17.18 10.41
N ARG A 288 5.09 -16.70 9.18
CA ARG A 288 6.21 -17.07 8.30
C ARG A 288 6.67 -15.87 7.49
N GLN A 289 7.79 -15.29 7.91
CA GLN A 289 8.48 -14.24 7.16
C GLN A 289 8.96 -14.82 5.82
N ARG A 290 8.49 -14.25 4.73
CA ARG A 290 8.92 -14.61 3.37
C ARG A 290 10.06 -13.73 2.90
N GLU A 291 9.99 -12.45 3.24
CA GLU A 291 10.98 -11.47 2.85
C GLU A 291 11.10 -10.41 3.94
N LEU A 292 12.31 -9.92 4.16
CA LEU A 292 12.58 -8.74 4.96
C LEU A 292 13.77 -8.04 4.31
N LYS A 293 13.62 -6.77 3.97
CA LYS A 293 14.68 -5.95 3.38
C LYS A 293 14.62 -4.54 3.94
N GLN A 294 15.78 -3.96 4.22
CA GLN A 294 15.86 -2.56 4.61
C GLN A 294 15.69 -1.69 3.36
N THR A 295 14.87 -0.66 3.44
CA THR A 295 14.53 0.21 2.32
C THR A 295 14.73 1.66 2.74
N PRO A 296 15.13 2.57 1.82
CA PRO A 296 15.12 3.99 2.12
C PRO A 296 13.67 4.49 2.32
N PRO A 297 13.46 5.59 3.06
CA PRO A 297 12.14 6.20 3.20
C PRO A 297 11.56 6.60 1.83
N ALA A 298 10.35 6.14 1.51
CA ALA A 298 9.77 6.24 0.16
C ALA A 298 9.05 7.57 -0.14
N LEU A 299 9.16 8.59 0.72
CA LEU A 299 8.26 9.76 0.71
C LEU A 299 8.49 10.79 -0.43
N GLY A 300 9.46 10.56 -1.31
CA GLY A 300 9.78 11.44 -2.45
C GLY A 300 10.08 10.71 -3.77
N GLY A 301 9.91 9.38 -3.83
CA GLY A 301 10.22 8.60 -5.02
C GLY A 301 9.11 8.69 -6.05
N TYR A 302 9.38 9.21 -7.25
CA TYR A 302 8.44 9.11 -8.36
C TYR A 302 8.60 7.76 -9.07
N ALA A 303 7.55 6.95 -9.11
CA ALA A 303 7.46 5.75 -9.94
C ALA A 303 6.33 5.94 -10.96
N PRO A 304 6.47 5.49 -12.22
CA PRO A 304 5.35 5.47 -13.17
C PRO A 304 4.19 4.61 -12.64
N GLU A 305 2.95 4.96 -13.00
CA GLU A 305 1.82 4.07 -12.67
C GLU A 305 1.96 2.74 -13.39
N VAL A 306 1.66 1.68 -12.65
CA VAL A 306 1.54 0.34 -13.19
C VAL A 306 0.06 -0.02 -13.21
N GLY A 307 -0.42 -0.49 -14.35
CA GLY A 307 -1.75 -1.09 -14.44
C GLY A 307 -2.90 -0.18 -14.86
N ASN A 308 -2.67 1.10 -15.13
CA ASN A 308 -3.69 2.00 -15.69
C ASN A 308 -4.43 1.41 -16.90
N ASP A 309 -3.68 0.81 -17.83
CA ASP A 309 -4.22 0.22 -19.06
C ASP A 309 -4.66 -1.24 -18.90
N ARG A 310 -4.56 -1.82 -17.68
CA ARG A 310 -5.05 -3.19 -17.43
C ARG A 310 -6.56 -3.24 -17.57
N PRO A 311 -7.11 -4.38 -18.05
CA PRO A 311 -8.54 -4.61 -18.02
C PRO A 311 -9.10 -4.49 -16.62
N THR A 312 -10.24 -3.83 -16.47
CA THR A 312 -10.94 -3.75 -15.18
C THR A 312 -11.37 -5.14 -14.72
N LEU A 313 -10.96 -5.52 -13.51
CA LEU A 313 -11.32 -6.79 -12.89
C LEU A 313 -12.71 -6.69 -12.27
N VAL A 314 -13.69 -7.33 -12.91
CA VAL A 314 -15.09 -7.38 -12.46
C VAL A 314 -15.40 -8.75 -11.85
N ASP A 315 -16.01 -8.78 -10.66
CA ASP A 315 -16.49 -10.01 -10.04
C ASP A 315 -17.61 -10.63 -10.92
N PRO A 316 -17.54 -11.94 -11.27
CA PRO A 316 -18.54 -12.56 -12.14
C PRO A 316 -19.98 -12.47 -11.64
N GLY A 317 -20.17 -12.43 -10.31
CA GLY A 317 -21.49 -12.32 -9.67
C GLY A 317 -21.99 -10.89 -9.52
N PHE A 318 -21.18 -9.88 -9.85
CA PHE A 318 -21.48 -8.47 -9.60
C PHE A 318 -22.82 -8.02 -10.21
N LYS A 319 -23.07 -8.34 -11.49
CA LYS A 319 -24.31 -7.93 -12.18
C LYS A 319 -25.57 -8.40 -11.45
N ARG A 320 -25.57 -9.65 -10.96
CA ARG A 320 -26.70 -10.20 -10.19
C ARG A 320 -26.80 -9.56 -8.81
N ALA A 321 -25.66 -9.36 -8.14
CA ALA A 321 -25.62 -8.77 -6.81
C ALA A 321 -26.14 -7.33 -6.79
N ILE A 322 -25.71 -6.48 -7.74
CA ILE A 322 -26.12 -5.08 -7.79
C ILE A 322 -27.58 -4.91 -8.20
N ALA A 323 -28.10 -5.76 -9.11
CA ALA A 323 -29.51 -5.76 -9.47
C ALA A 323 -30.40 -6.03 -8.26
N ARG A 324 -30.05 -7.06 -7.47
CA ARG A 324 -30.73 -7.38 -6.22
C ARG A 324 -30.65 -6.25 -5.19
N LEU A 325 -29.53 -5.55 -5.10
CA LEU A 325 -29.41 -4.39 -4.21
C LEU A 325 -30.38 -3.27 -4.61
N TYR A 326 -30.51 -2.98 -5.91
CA TYR A 326 -31.46 -1.97 -6.38
C TYR A 326 -32.93 -2.40 -6.20
N GLU A 327 -33.24 -3.69 -6.31
CA GLU A 327 -34.58 -4.20 -6.00
C GLU A 327 -34.93 -4.03 -4.51
N GLU A 328 -33.96 -4.29 -3.62
CA GLU A 328 -34.13 -4.16 -2.17
C GLU A 328 -34.05 -2.71 -1.66
N ASP A 329 -33.45 -1.81 -2.45
CA ASP A 329 -33.27 -0.39 -2.14
C ASP A 329 -33.60 0.49 -3.37
N PRO A 330 -34.88 0.66 -3.74
CA PRO A 330 -35.26 1.38 -4.95
C PRO A 330 -34.87 2.86 -4.97
N ALA A 331 -34.57 3.44 -3.80
CA ALA A 331 -34.07 4.81 -3.68
C ALA A 331 -32.57 4.93 -4.02
N LEU A 332 -31.83 3.82 -4.03
CA LEU A 332 -30.42 3.79 -4.38
C LEU A 332 -30.26 3.93 -5.89
N ASN A 333 -29.47 4.92 -6.31
CA ASN A 333 -29.21 5.20 -7.72
C ASN A 333 -27.72 5.11 -8.02
N ARG A 334 -27.37 4.53 -9.17
CA ARG A 334 -25.99 4.51 -9.68
C ARG A 334 -25.38 5.91 -9.78
N HIS A 335 -26.14 6.90 -10.26
CA HIS A 335 -25.63 8.26 -10.42
C HIS A 335 -25.26 8.91 -9.08
N THR A 336 -26.06 8.71 -8.04
CA THR A 336 -25.78 9.25 -6.70
C THR A 336 -24.64 8.48 -6.02
N LEU A 337 -24.50 7.17 -6.28
CA LEU A 337 -23.34 6.39 -5.86
C LEU A 337 -22.03 6.88 -6.49
N GLU A 338 -22.03 7.13 -7.80
CA GLU A 338 -20.86 7.67 -8.49
C GLU A 338 -20.53 9.09 -7.99
N ALA A 339 -21.54 9.94 -7.79
CA ALA A 339 -21.37 11.27 -7.20
C ALA A 339 -20.83 11.21 -5.75
N ARG A 340 -21.23 10.21 -4.97
CA ARG A 340 -20.67 9.97 -3.63
C ARG A 340 -19.19 9.61 -3.70
N VAL A 341 -18.78 8.75 -4.63
CA VAL A 341 -17.35 8.41 -4.82
C VAL A 341 -16.56 9.67 -5.17
N VAL A 342 -17.08 10.53 -6.05
CA VAL A 342 -16.46 11.83 -6.39
C VAL A 342 -16.36 12.74 -5.16
N TYR A 343 -17.43 12.86 -4.36
CA TYR A 343 -17.40 13.64 -3.12
C TYR A 343 -16.33 13.15 -2.14
N VAL A 344 -16.25 11.82 -1.91
CA VAL A 344 -15.21 11.24 -1.06
C VAL A 344 -13.82 11.51 -1.63
N PHE A 345 -13.67 11.41 -2.96
CA PHE A 345 -12.43 11.69 -3.65
C PHE A 345 -11.96 13.15 -3.44
N ASP A 346 -12.84 14.13 -3.63
CA ASP A 346 -12.49 15.54 -3.49
C ASP A 346 -12.10 15.89 -2.05
N VAL A 347 -12.90 15.44 -1.07
CA VAL A 347 -12.63 15.67 0.36
C VAL A 347 -11.31 15.01 0.77
N LEU A 348 -11.06 13.78 0.32
CA LEU A 348 -9.84 13.06 0.66
C LEU A 348 -8.58 13.69 0.06
N ASN A 349 -8.61 14.07 -1.23
CA ASN A 349 -7.44 14.69 -1.88
C ASN A 349 -7.10 16.07 -1.27
N ALA A 350 -8.11 16.86 -0.91
CA ALA A 350 -7.92 18.13 -0.23
C ALA A 350 -7.31 17.94 1.17
N ALA A 351 -7.89 17.03 1.96
CA ALA A 351 -7.40 16.65 3.30
C ALA A 351 -5.95 16.13 3.26
N TRP A 352 -5.64 15.30 2.26
CA TRP A 352 -4.32 14.73 2.06
C TRP A 352 -3.25 15.80 1.80
N THR A 353 -3.51 16.72 0.86
CA THR A 353 -2.58 17.82 0.54
C THR A 353 -2.41 18.78 1.72
N ALA A 354 -3.49 19.02 2.48
CA ALA A 354 -3.44 19.81 3.71
C ALA A 354 -2.67 19.12 4.86
N ARG A 355 -2.42 17.81 4.75
CA ARG A 355 -1.92 16.94 5.82
C ARG A 355 -2.80 17.00 7.08
N ASP A 356 -4.12 17.11 6.87
CA ASP A 356 -5.16 17.12 7.91
C ASP A 356 -6.38 16.31 7.43
N LEU A 357 -6.64 15.17 8.08
CA LEU A 357 -7.76 14.28 7.76
C LEU A 357 -9.06 14.65 8.46
N GLY A 358 -9.09 15.69 9.30
CA GLY A 358 -10.30 16.13 10.02
C GLY A 358 -11.53 16.25 9.10
N PRO A 359 -11.45 16.96 7.97
CA PRO A 359 -12.56 17.09 7.02
C PRO A 359 -13.01 15.74 6.39
N ALA A 360 -12.10 14.78 6.25
CA ALA A 360 -12.39 13.47 5.66
C ALA A 360 -12.93 12.45 6.70
N ARG A 361 -12.94 12.78 7.99
CA ARG A 361 -13.27 11.81 9.06
C ARG A 361 -14.61 11.11 8.88
N GLY A 362 -15.61 11.81 8.34
CA GLY A 362 -16.98 11.30 8.15
C GLY A 362 -17.18 10.42 6.94
N VAL A 363 -16.21 10.40 6.02
CA VAL A 363 -16.28 9.62 4.78
C VAL A 363 -15.31 8.45 4.78
N LEU A 364 -14.51 8.30 5.84
CA LEU A 364 -13.55 7.22 6.01
C LEU A 364 -14.00 6.27 7.12
N SER A 365 -13.82 4.97 6.91
CA SER A 365 -13.86 4.01 8.01
C SER A 365 -12.74 4.30 9.01
N GLU A 366 -12.85 3.78 10.24
CA GLU A 366 -11.76 3.90 11.23
C GLU A 366 -10.44 3.33 10.72
N GLY A 367 -10.48 2.12 10.12
CA GLY A 367 -9.27 1.47 9.59
C GLY A 367 -8.60 2.28 8.47
N GLN A 368 -9.40 2.84 7.55
CA GLN A 368 -8.86 3.67 6.47
C GLN A 368 -8.31 5.01 7.00
N TYR A 369 -8.98 5.63 7.97
CA TYR A 369 -8.49 6.86 8.62
C TYR A 369 -7.13 6.63 9.29
N ASP A 370 -6.99 5.55 10.06
CA ASP A 370 -5.72 5.22 10.73
C ASP A 370 -4.59 4.92 9.73
N SER A 371 -4.91 4.22 8.63
CA SER A 371 -3.97 3.96 7.55
C SER A 371 -3.47 5.25 6.88
N LEU A 372 -4.35 6.22 6.63
CA LEU A 372 -3.98 7.49 6.00
C LEU A 372 -3.27 8.44 6.98
N ARG A 373 -3.70 8.48 8.25
CA ARG A 373 -3.09 9.32 9.30
C ARG A 373 -1.61 9.01 9.45
N TYR A 374 -1.25 7.73 9.38
CA TYR A 374 0.12 7.28 9.35
C TYR A 374 0.98 8.06 8.35
N TRP A 375 0.53 8.13 7.09
CA TRP A 375 1.31 8.71 6.01
C TRP A 375 1.45 10.21 6.19
N ILE A 376 0.38 10.86 6.64
CA ILE A 376 0.39 12.28 6.99
C ILE A 376 1.40 12.56 8.10
N GLU A 377 1.46 11.74 9.14
CA GLU A 377 2.48 11.86 10.18
C GLU A 377 3.90 11.64 9.64
N ALA A 378 4.07 10.72 8.69
CA ALA A 378 5.35 10.50 8.03
C ALA A 378 5.78 11.73 7.20
N TYR A 379 4.86 12.36 6.47
CA TYR A 379 5.11 13.63 5.77
C TYR A 379 5.47 14.77 6.72
N HIS A 380 4.75 14.91 7.85
CA HIS A 380 5.07 15.89 8.89
C HIS A 380 6.48 15.69 9.45
N ARG A 381 6.84 14.46 9.86
CA ARG A 381 8.17 14.15 10.42
C ARG A 381 9.31 14.44 9.44
N ASN A 382 9.09 14.20 8.15
CA ASN A 382 10.11 14.41 7.13
C ASN A 382 10.15 15.86 6.60
N GLY A 383 9.29 16.74 7.11
CA GLY A 383 9.16 18.12 6.61
C GLY A 383 8.82 18.12 5.12
N LEU A 384 7.93 17.22 4.70
CA LEU A 384 7.51 17.05 3.32
C LEU A 384 6.00 17.27 3.20
N ILE A 385 5.57 17.68 2.01
CA ILE A 385 4.16 17.83 1.64
C ILE A 385 3.98 17.16 0.30
N ASN A 386 3.09 16.18 0.22
CA ASN A 386 2.60 15.72 -1.06
C ASN A 386 1.44 16.61 -1.50
N VAL A 387 1.54 17.14 -2.72
CA VAL A 387 0.59 18.05 -3.30
C VAL A 387 -0.09 17.36 -4.47
N LEU A 388 -1.41 17.27 -4.38
CA LEU A 388 -2.30 16.79 -5.43
C LEU A 388 -3.06 18.00 -5.98
N GLU A 389 -2.60 18.52 -7.10
CA GLU A 389 -3.17 19.69 -7.77
C GLU A 389 -4.10 19.26 -8.90
N GLN A 390 -5.25 19.92 -8.98
CA GLN A 390 -6.30 19.65 -9.98
C GLN A 390 -6.68 18.15 -10.04
N PRO A 391 -6.93 17.49 -8.89
CA PRO A 391 -7.37 16.10 -8.92
C PRO A 391 -8.75 16.02 -9.57
N GLN A 392 -8.91 15.12 -10.53
CA GLN A 392 -10.15 14.94 -11.28
C GLN A 392 -10.45 13.46 -11.46
N VAL A 393 -11.70 13.08 -11.23
CA VAL A 393 -12.24 11.78 -11.63
C VAL A 393 -12.63 11.82 -13.11
N GLU A 394 -12.05 10.95 -13.91
CA GLU A 394 -12.36 10.79 -15.34
C GLU A 394 -13.52 9.82 -15.55
N SER A 395 -13.53 8.69 -14.84
CA SER A 395 -14.63 7.73 -14.88
C SER A 395 -14.63 6.79 -13.68
N ILE A 396 -15.79 6.22 -13.39
CA ILE A 396 -15.96 5.21 -12.33
C ILE A 396 -16.56 3.94 -12.95
N ARG A 397 -16.07 2.78 -12.48
CA ARG A 397 -16.61 1.47 -12.84
C ARG A 397 -16.91 0.69 -11.56
N LEU A 398 -18.17 0.34 -11.32
CA LEU A 398 -18.51 -0.57 -10.23
C LEU A 398 -18.12 -2.00 -10.63
N VAL A 399 -17.41 -2.73 -9.76
CA VAL A 399 -16.77 -4.00 -10.13
C VAL A 399 -17.11 -5.17 -9.24
N LYS A 400 -17.45 -4.95 -7.96
CA LYS A 400 -17.69 -6.02 -6.99
C LYS A 400 -18.66 -5.53 -5.92
N LEU A 401 -19.55 -6.41 -5.49
CA LEU A 401 -20.42 -6.19 -4.35
C LEU A 401 -20.38 -7.45 -3.48
N VAL A 402 -19.84 -7.33 -2.28
CA VAL A 402 -19.87 -8.38 -1.26
C VAL A 402 -20.89 -7.97 -0.21
N ARG A 403 -21.79 -8.88 0.15
CA ARG A 403 -22.81 -8.64 1.17
C ARG A 403 -22.67 -9.70 2.26
N ASP A 404 -22.71 -9.27 3.50
CA ASP A 404 -22.74 -10.15 4.68
C ASP A 404 -23.77 -9.64 5.71
N ALA A 405 -23.80 -10.23 6.90
CA ALA A 405 -24.77 -9.87 7.94
C ALA A 405 -24.66 -8.42 8.42
N HIS A 406 -23.49 -7.79 8.23
CA HIS A 406 -23.19 -6.46 8.76
C HIS A 406 -23.08 -5.40 7.67
N PHE A 407 -22.52 -5.73 6.50
CA PHE A 407 -22.20 -4.74 5.47
C PHE A 407 -22.60 -5.15 4.04
N ASP A 408 -23.01 -4.14 3.27
CA ASP A 408 -22.83 -4.08 1.83
C ASP A 408 -21.47 -3.43 1.56
N ALA A 409 -20.56 -4.14 0.89
CA ALA A 409 -19.23 -3.66 0.50
C ALA A 409 -19.12 -3.56 -1.02
N LEU A 410 -19.12 -2.34 -1.54
CA LEU A 410 -19.07 -2.03 -2.97
C LEU A 410 -17.66 -1.59 -3.36
N THR A 411 -17.00 -2.37 -4.22
CA THR A 411 -15.74 -1.98 -4.83
C THR A 411 -15.98 -1.33 -6.19
N VAL A 412 -15.33 -0.19 -6.42
CA VAL A 412 -15.30 0.54 -7.69
C VAL A 412 -13.86 0.73 -8.15
N ARG A 413 -13.61 0.73 -9.46
CA ARG A 413 -12.37 1.23 -10.04
C ARG A 413 -12.56 2.69 -10.42
N VAL A 414 -11.76 3.57 -9.83
CA VAL A 414 -11.72 5.01 -10.09
C VAL A 414 -10.61 5.26 -11.10
N PHE A 415 -10.94 5.93 -12.20
CA PHE A 415 -9.98 6.46 -13.16
C PHE A 415 -9.86 7.94 -12.90
N ALA A 416 -8.66 8.41 -12.58
CA ALA A 416 -8.43 9.79 -12.17
C ALA A 416 -7.14 10.36 -12.75
N SER A 417 -7.02 11.68 -12.68
CA SER A 417 -5.80 12.41 -13.04
C SER A 417 -5.52 13.49 -12.01
N SER A 418 -4.25 13.72 -11.70
CA SER A 418 -3.81 14.83 -10.83
C SER A 418 -2.39 15.24 -11.18
N ILE A 419 -2.05 16.51 -10.97
CA ILE A 419 -0.65 16.93 -10.86
C ILE A 419 -0.17 16.46 -9.48
N ASP A 420 0.77 15.52 -9.44
CA ASP A 420 1.25 14.88 -8.20
C ASP A 420 2.75 15.14 -8.03
N TYR A 421 3.08 15.86 -6.97
CA TYR A 421 4.45 16.17 -6.62
C TYR A 421 4.66 16.27 -5.12
N THR A 422 5.91 16.12 -4.69
CA THR A 422 6.30 16.30 -3.29
C THR A 422 7.22 17.50 -3.19
N VAL A 423 6.98 18.34 -2.18
CA VAL A 423 7.82 19.49 -1.83
C VAL A 423 8.29 19.40 -0.39
N ARG A 424 9.35 20.13 -0.07
CA ARG A 424 9.71 20.43 1.32
C ARG A 424 8.70 21.41 1.92
N ASP A 425 8.45 21.22 3.20
CA ASP A 425 7.71 22.14 4.06
C ASP A 425 8.63 23.31 4.46
N ASP A 426 9.07 24.06 3.45
CA ASP A 426 9.84 25.27 3.57
C ASP A 426 9.10 26.42 2.86
N PRO A 427 9.45 27.69 3.13
CA PRO A 427 8.79 28.83 2.48
C PRO A 427 8.89 28.83 0.95
N ARG A 428 9.84 28.10 0.36
CA ARG A 428 10.08 28.03 -1.08
C ARG A 428 9.33 26.86 -1.75
N ARG A 429 8.73 25.96 -0.97
CA ARG A 429 8.10 24.71 -1.42
C ARG A 429 9.04 23.97 -2.40
N THR A 430 10.29 23.77 -1.97
CA THR A 430 11.33 23.17 -2.81
C THR A 430 10.92 21.78 -3.29
N PRO A 431 10.86 21.49 -4.61
CA PRO A 431 10.48 20.17 -5.12
C PRO A 431 11.48 19.09 -4.72
N VAL A 432 10.98 17.91 -4.34
CA VAL A 432 11.80 16.73 -4.03
C VAL A 432 11.44 15.49 -4.87
N GLY A 433 10.30 15.52 -5.57
CA GLY A 433 9.87 14.44 -6.46
C GLY A 433 8.55 14.75 -7.16
N GLY A 434 8.21 13.96 -8.17
CA GLY A 434 7.00 14.12 -9.00
C GLY A 434 7.11 15.22 -10.07
N ASP A 435 5.98 15.55 -10.68
CA ASP A 435 5.87 16.52 -11.79
C ASP A 435 4.87 17.62 -11.41
N ARG A 436 5.33 18.89 -11.47
CA ARG A 436 4.53 20.08 -11.13
C ARG A 436 3.71 20.64 -12.28
N ARG A 437 3.83 20.06 -13.47
CA ARG A 437 3.28 20.61 -14.73
C ARG A 437 2.41 19.62 -15.45
N ARG A 438 2.77 18.34 -15.43
CA ARG A 438 2.06 17.30 -16.18
C ARG A 438 1.12 16.55 -15.26
N PRO A 439 -0.20 16.54 -15.55
CA PRO A 439 -1.10 15.66 -14.84
C PRO A 439 -0.73 14.20 -15.13
N ARG A 440 -0.66 13.41 -14.08
CA ARG A 440 -0.50 11.96 -14.12
C ARG A 440 -1.88 11.32 -14.07
N ARG A 441 -2.17 10.42 -15.01
CA ARG A 441 -3.36 9.56 -14.96
C ARG A 441 -3.06 8.34 -14.11
N TYR A 442 -4.03 7.90 -13.32
CA TYR A 442 -3.92 6.74 -12.45
C TYR A 442 -5.27 6.06 -12.26
N THR A 443 -5.23 4.79 -11.85
CA THR A 443 -6.42 4.02 -11.50
C THR A 443 -6.26 3.35 -10.15
N GLU A 444 -7.36 3.28 -9.40
CA GLU A 444 -7.39 2.68 -8.06
C GLU A 444 -8.71 1.94 -7.84
N TYR A 445 -8.67 0.87 -7.05
CA TYR A 445 -9.86 0.16 -6.58
C TYR A 445 -10.24 0.66 -5.18
N TRP A 446 -11.40 1.28 -5.07
CA TRP A 446 -11.93 1.84 -3.84
C TRP A 446 -13.07 0.96 -3.35
N THR A 447 -12.98 0.46 -2.12
CA THR A 447 -14.07 -0.28 -1.48
C THR A 447 -14.78 0.61 -0.48
N LEU A 448 -16.07 0.85 -0.71
CA LEU A 448 -16.97 1.55 0.19
C LEU A 448 -17.85 0.55 0.93
N ILE A 449 -18.15 0.83 2.20
CA ILE A 449 -19.03 0.02 3.03
C ILE A 449 -20.25 0.81 3.50
N ARG A 450 -21.39 0.13 3.55
CA ARG A 450 -22.66 0.60 4.12
C ARG A 450 -23.28 -0.55 4.92
N GLY A 451 -23.99 -0.26 6.01
CA GLY A 451 -24.66 -1.30 6.80
C GLY A 451 -25.67 -2.09 5.96
N ALA A 452 -25.71 -3.42 6.09
CA ALA A 452 -26.48 -4.33 5.23
C ALA A 452 -28.01 -4.04 5.20
N GLY A 453 -28.53 -3.40 6.25
CA GLY A 453 -29.94 -3.00 6.36
C GLY A 453 -30.24 -1.54 6.00
N VAL A 454 -29.22 -0.73 5.71
CA VAL A 454 -29.41 0.69 5.40
C VAL A 454 -30.04 0.83 4.01
N ARG A 455 -31.05 1.70 3.92
CA ARG A 455 -31.82 1.97 2.69
C ARG A 455 -32.00 3.48 2.53
N GLY A 456 -32.28 3.92 1.31
CA GLY A 456 -32.49 5.33 1.00
C GLY A 456 -31.47 5.91 0.03
N PRO A 457 -31.64 7.19 -0.34
CA PRO A 457 -30.75 7.86 -1.27
C PRO A 457 -29.35 8.04 -0.67
N THR A 458 -28.36 8.11 -1.56
CA THR A 458 -26.98 8.44 -1.18
C THR A 458 -26.82 9.95 -0.99
N HIS A 459 -26.18 10.37 0.10
CA HIS A 459 -25.94 11.78 0.43
C HIS A 459 -24.65 12.28 -0.22
N ILE A 460 -24.76 13.39 -0.95
CA ILE A 460 -23.67 13.97 -1.77
C ILE A 460 -23.41 15.45 -1.45
N ASP A 461 -24.14 16.02 -0.49
CA ASP A 461 -24.21 17.45 -0.18
C ASP A 461 -23.23 17.89 0.91
N GLY A 462 -22.45 16.97 1.47
CA GLY A 462 -21.57 17.23 2.61
C GLY A 462 -22.32 17.57 3.91
N GLY A 463 -23.60 17.24 4.00
CA GLY A 463 -24.36 17.23 5.25
C GLY A 463 -24.14 15.95 6.05
N CYS A 464 -24.53 15.98 7.33
CA CYS A 464 -24.64 14.78 8.14
C CYS A 464 -25.77 13.89 7.59
N PRO A 465 -25.50 12.64 7.21
CA PRO A 465 -26.51 11.74 6.64
C PRO A 465 -27.60 11.33 7.65
N ASN A 466 -27.40 11.61 8.94
CA ASN A 466 -28.43 11.37 9.97
C ASN A 466 -29.34 12.58 10.24
N CYS A 467 -28.78 13.80 10.31
CA CYS A 467 -29.53 14.98 10.75
C CYS A 467 -29.56 16.16 9.75
N GLY A 468 -28.89 16.04 8.60
CA GLY A 468 -28.86 17.06 7.55
C GLY A 468 -28.09 18.35 7.89
N SER A 469 -27.46 18.43 9.06
CA SER A 469 -26.64 19.60 9.43
C SER A 469 -25.30 19.61 8.70
N PRO A 470 -24.64 20.77 8.52
CA PRO A 470 -23.28 20.82 7.99
C PRO A 470 -22.36 19.83 8.73
N LEU A 471 -21.58 19.07 7.97
CA LEU A 471 -20.80 17.96 8.51
C LEU A 471 -19.62 18.45 9.36
N VAL A 472 -19.85 18.57 10.66
CA VAL A 472 -18.82 18.77 11.68
C VAL A 472 -18.73 17.51 12.53
N ILE A 473 -17.53 16.94 12.61
CA ILE A 473 -17.29 15.63 13.21
C ILE A 473 -16.09 15.73 14.14
N ASN A 474 -16.22 15.22 15.34
CA ASN A 474 -15.10 15.07 16.25
C ASN A 474 -14.18 13.90 15.86
N GLN A 475 -13.06 13.79 16.57
CA GLN A 475 -12.05 12.76 16.32
C GLN A 475 -12.59 11.33 16.46
N ALA A 476 -13.61 11.10 17.30
CA ALA A 476 -14.24 9.79 17.44
C ALA A 476 -15.06 9.39 16.20
N GLY A 477 -15.35 10.32 15.28
CA GLY A 477 -16.19 10.06 14.10
C GLY A 477 -17.67 10.35 14.34
N ASN A 478 -18.01 11.01 15.46
CA ASN A 478 -19.39 11.37 15.77
C ASN A 478 -19.72 12.77 15.24
N CYS A 479 -20.93 12.93 14.69
CA CYS A 479 -21.46 14.25 14.35
C CYS A 479 -21.63 15.09 15.62
N ASP A 480 -21.08 16.31 15.63
CA ASP A 480 -21.13 17.17 16.82
C ASP A 480 -22.55 17.66 17.16
N ARG A 481 -23.48 17.61 16.21
CA ARG A 481 -24.87 18.06 16.41
C ARG A 481 -25.83 16.97 16.85
N CYS A 482 -25.75 15.77 16.28
CA CYS A 482 -26.69 14.69 16.60
C CYS A 482 -26.05 13.48 17.30
N GLY A 483 -24.72 13.47 17.46
CA GLY A 483 -23.99 12.37 18.09
C GLY A 483 -23.85 11.10 17.25
N ALA A 484 -24.41 11.06 16.04
CA ALA A 484 -24.36 9.89 15.16
C ALA A 484 -22.92 9.52 14.76
N HIS A 485 -22.57 8.24 14.84
CA HIS A 485 -21.25 7.74 14.50
C HIS A 485 -21.13 7.46 12.99
N LEU A 486 -20.52 8.38 12.25
CA LEU A 486 -20.61 8.38 10.79
C LEU A 486 -19.61 7.43 10.11
N SER A 487 -18.52 7.07 10.76
CA SER A 487 -17.47 6.23 10.17
C SER A 487 -17.74 4.72 10.17
N ARG A 488 -18.97 4.29 10.48
CA ARG A 488 -19.36 2.86 10.55
C ARG A 488 -20.23 2.40 9.38
N GLY A 489 -20.54 3.29 8.44
CA GLY A 489 -21.44 2.98 7.33
C GLY A 489 -22.91 2.83 7.74
N GLU A 490 -23.27 3.21 8.97
CA GLU A 490 -24.63 3.09 9.52
C GLU A 490 -25.64 4.05 8.87
N PHE A 491 -25.15 5.11 8.25
CA PHE A 491 -25.98 6.18 7.66
C PHE A 491 -25.75 6.37 6.16
N ASP A 492 -24.56 6.05 5.65
CA ASP A 492 -24.24 6.12 4.22
C ASP A 492 -22.96 5.34 3.89
N TRP A 493 -22.58 5.31 2.62
CA TRP A 493 -21.32 4.73 2.14
C TRP A 493 -20.11 5.50 2.65
N VAL A 494 -19.19 4.79 3.30
CA VAL A 494 -17.88 5.29 3.74
C VAL A 494 -16.76 4.49 3.08
N LEU A 495 -15.68 5.16 2.71
CA LEU A 495 -14.51 4.54 2.11
C LEU A 495 -13.75 3.72 3.16
N SER A 496 -13.60 2.44 2.90
CA SER A 496 -12.98 1.48 3.81
C SER A 496 -11.61 0.99 3.34
N LYS A 497 -11.32 1.07 2.04
CA LYS A 497 -10.08 0.53 1.47
C LYS A 497 -9.75 1.20 0.13
N ILE A 498 -8.46 1.44 -0.10
CA ILE A 498 -7.92 1.84 -1.41
C ILE A 498 -6.84 0.82 -1.82
N GLU A 499 -6.94 0.26 -3.02
CA GLU A 499 -5.99 -0.70 -3.58
C GLU A 499 -5.49 -0.23 -4.95
N GLN A 500 -4.19 -0.37 -5.19
CA GLN A 500 -3.58 -0.10 -6.52
C GLN A 500 -3.87 -1.26 -7.49
N ASP A 501 -3.77 -1.01 -8.79
CA ASP A 501 -4.06 -2.01 -9.83
C ASP A 501 -3.16 -3.25 -9.81
N GLU A 502 -1.93 -3.13 -9.33
CA GLU A 502 -1.07 -4.29 -9.07
C GLU A 502 -1.49 -5.12 -7.85
N SER A 503 -2.18 -4.51 -6.89
CA SER A 503 -2.60 -5.17 -5.63
C SER A 503 -4.00 -5.75 -5.66
N TYR A 504 -4.87 -5.22 -6.53
CA TYR A 504 -6.22 -5.72 -6.66
C TYR A 504 -6.28 -7.00 -7.51
N GLU A 505 -6.79 -8.09 -6.94
CA GLU A 505 -6.87 -9.39 -7.62
C GLU A 505 -8.31 -9.86 -7.93
N GLY A 506 -9.33 -9.09 -7.57
CA GLY A 506 -10.74 -9.40 -7.86
C GLY A 506 -11.63 -9.65 -6.66
#